data_AF-A0A7C1YWP4-F1
#
_entry.id   AF-A0A7C1YWP4-F1
#
_cell.length_a   1.000
_cell.length_b   1.000
_cell.length_c   1.000
_cell.angle_alpha   90.00
_cell.angle_beta   90.00
_cell.angle_gamma   90.00
#
_symmetry.space_group_name_H-M   'P 1'
#
loop_
_entity.id
_entity.type
_entity.pdbx_description
1 polymer ?
#
loop_
_entity_poly.entity_id
_entity_poly.type
_entity_poly.pdbx_seq_one_letter_code
_entity_poly.pdbx_strand_id
1 'polypeptide(L)'
;MPAIACAGDDKAFACWQDFRHAVNGLDSDLFLAELRSGSAHTNVLIADDGTNANQSQPAVGIDAYGNPYVVWTDDRDATDEIYYAATTFVDPVPLDSKLVTKEAGATVGPDPQYIDSVEDVSIIVPAGACQTDMQITIAEILNPQALPVECLGSFDLGPSGIEFNQPVTVTIPYHFAAAGSSAVPYWYDGLTGALSQQGITDIKNLVISSDLNALQFKTTHFTPFYLVVSDPEPSAAVGGGGGGGGGCSVSATGSGVPQELLLPYAIVALTIAVLRRRDRKKRRSVPAAD
;
A
#
# COMPACT_ATOMS: atom_id res chain seq x y z
N MET A 1 -20.40 -1.32 20.30
CA MET A 1 -20.65 -2.77 20.57
C MET A 1 -19.53 -3.58 19.94
N PRO A 2 -19.11 -4.74 20.50
CA PRO A 2 -18.09 -5.58 19.89
C PRO A 2 -18.68 -6.61 18.91
N ALA A 3 -17.86 -7.06 17.96
CA ALA A 3 -18.09 -8.19 17.07
C ALA A 3 -16.87 -9.12 17.06
N ILE A 4 -17.10 -10.41 16.81
CA ILE A 4 -16.03 -11.42 16.78
C ILE A 4 -16.32 -12.46 15.71
N ALA A 5 -15.28 -12.92 15.02
CA ALA A 5 -15.35 -14.03 14.06
C ALA A 5 -14.17 -15.00 14.22
N CYS A 6 -14.42 -16.29 13.99
CA CYS A 6 -13.40 -17.34 14.11
C CYS A 6 -12.85 -17.70 12.72
N ALA A 7 -11.53 -17.82 12.59
CA ALA A 7 -10.84 -18.03 11.32
C ALA A 7 -10.16 -19.42 11.19
N GLY A 8 -10.45 -20.35 12.10
CA GLY A 8 -9.74 -21.63 12.20
C GLY A 8 -8.40 -21.54 12.95
N ASP A 9 -7.73 -22.66 13.19
CA ASP A 9 -6.37 -22.76 13.76
C ASP A 9 -6.11 -21.92 15.03
N ASP A 10 -7.06 -21.94 15.97
CA ASP A 10 -7.02 -21.16 17.22
C ASP A 10 -6.89 -19.63 17.00
N LYS A 11 -7.32 -19.14 15.84
CA LYS A 11 -7.36 -17.72 15.46
C LYS A 11 -8.79 -17.21 15.45
N ALA A 12 -9.02 -16.09 16.12
CA ALA A 12 -10.24 -15.30 16.02
C ALA A 12 -9.89 -13.82 15.83
N PHE A 13 -10.82 -13.04 15.30
CA PHE A 13 -10.69 -11.60 15.16
C PHE A 13 -11.81 -10.92 15.92
N ALA A 14 -11.46 -10.00 16.83
CA ALA A 14 -12.43 -9.20 17.57
C ALA A 14 -12.30 -7.75 17.13
N CYS A 15 -13.44 -7.14 16.78
CA CYS A 15 -13.54 -5.73 16.48
C CYS A 15 -14.45 -5.05 17.51
N TRP A 16 -14.07 -3.86 17.98
CA TRP A 16 -14.88 -3.10 18.92
C TRP A 16 -14.78 -1.61 18.69
N GLN A 17 -15.87 -0.95 19.05
CA GLN A 17 -15.95 0.49 19.19
C GLN A 17 -15.23 0.95 20.46
N ASP A 18 -14.38 1.95 20.33
CA ASP A 18 -13.50 2.46 21.37
C ASP A 18 -13.52 3.99 21.40
N PHE A 19 -13.51 4.57 22.59
CA PHE A 19 -13.63 6.02 22.78
C PHE A 19 -12.31 6.64 23.25
N ARG A 20 -11.20 5.91 23.17
CA ARG A 20 -9.90 6.35 23.72
C ARG A 20 -9.34 7.60 23.05
N HIS A 21 -9.67 7.88 21.79
CA HIS A 21 -9.25 9.10 21.09
C HIS A 21 -10.30 10.22 21.13
N ALA A 22 -11.47 9.96 21.71
CA ALA A 22 -12.55 10.92 21.77
C ALA A 22 -12.20 12.10 22.66
N VAL A 23 -11.96 13.27 22.06
CA VAL A 23 -11.59 14.50 22.81
C VAL A 23 -12.75 14.96 23.72
N ASN A 24 -14.00 14.71 23.33
CA ASN A 24 -15.20 15.10 24.08
C ASN A 24 -16.22 13.97 24.28
N GLY A 25 -15.85 12.71 24.00
CA GLY A 25 -16.77 11.56 24.04
C GLY A 25 -17.86 11.59 22.96
N LEU A 26 -17.67 12.40 21.92
CA LEU A 26 -18.58 12.57 20.78
C LEU A 26 -18.09 11.84 19.52
N ASP A 27 -17.01 11.09 19.67
CA ASP A 27 -16.25 10.45 18.61
C ASP A 27 -15.91 9.02 19.10
N SER A 28 -15.88 8.06 18.19
CA SER A 28 -15.56 6.68 18.52
C SER A 28 -14.93 5.97 17.35
N ASP A 29 -13.77 5.36 17.60
CA ASP A 29 -13.02 4.61 16.61
C ASP A 29 -13.36 3.12 16.63
N LEU A 30 -12.97 2.41 15.57
CA LEU A 30 -12.93 0.96 15.55
C LEU A 30 -11.51 0.41 15.67
N PHE A 31 -11.36 -0.52 16.60
CA PHE A 31 -10.15 -1.32 16.73
C PHE A 31 -10.43 -2.78 16.38
N LEU A 32 -9.44 -3.44 15.79
CA LEU A 32 -9.42 -4.87 15.52
C LEU A 32 -8.22 -5.51 16.21
N ALA A 33 -8.41 -6.69 16.78
CA ALA A 33 -7.32 -7.52 17.27
C ALA A 33 -7.42 -8.93 16.72
N GLU A 34 -6.27 -9.48 16.31
CA GLU A 34 -6.11 -10.93 16.15
C GLU A 34 -5.93 -11.57 17.53
N LEU A 35 -6.87 -12.43 17.87
CA LEU A 35 -6.87 -13.26 19.06
C LEU A 35 -6.30 -14.62 18.70
N ARG A 36 -5.05 -14.85 19.10
CA ARG A 36 -4.36 -16.13 18.92
C ARG A 36 -3.48 -16.40 20.14
N SER A 37 -3.44 -17.66 20.58
CA SER A 37 -2.59 -18.07 21.70
C SER A 37 -1.11 -17.76 21.40
N GLY A 38 -0.47 -16.99 22.28
CA GLY A 38 0.93 -16.59 22.12
C GLY A 38 1.18 -15.40 21.19
N SER A 39 0.14 -14.75 20.64
CA SER A 39 0.30 -13.48 19.91
C SER A 39 0.57 -12.32 20.88
N ALA A 40 1.15 -11.23 20.37
CA ALA A 40 1.51 -10.06 21.17
C ALA A 40 0.30 -9.26 21.72
N HIS A 41 -0.94 -9.75 21.54
CA HIS A 41 -2.19 -9.08 21.94
C HIS A 41 -2.25 -7.59 21.54
N THR A 42 -1.77 -7.26 20.35
CA THR A 42 -1.87 -5.89 19.80
C THR A 42 -3.19 -5.71 19.08
N ASN A 43 -3.67 -4.48 19.03
CA ASN A 43 -4.81 -4.08 18.22
C ASN A 43 -4.39 -3.04 17.18
N VAL A 44 -5.14 -2.94 16.10
CA VAL A 44 -4.96 -1.97 15.03
C VAL A 44 -6.19 -1.07 14.96
N LEU A 45 -5.97 0.22 14.72
CA LEU A 45 -7.01 1.18 14.38
C LEU A 45 -7.37 0.96 12.91
N ILE A 46 -8.65 0.75 12.61
CA ILE A 46 -9.10 0.48 11.23
C ILE A 46 -9.66 1.72 10.54
N ALA A 47 -10.19 2.68 11.30
CA ALA A 47 -10.99 3.77 10.76
C ALA A 47 -10.51 5.16 11.19
N ASP A 48 -9.19 5.42 11.18
CA ASP A 48 -8.68 6.77 11.41
C ASP A 48 -8.81 7.60 10.13
N ASP A 49 -9.89 8.37 10.02
CA ASP A 49 -10.03 9.34 8.94
C ASP A 49 -9.51 10.73 9.32
N GLY A 50 -8.95 10.88 10.53
CA GLY A 50 -8.52 12.16 11.08
C GLY A 50 -9.66 13.17 11.28
N THR A 51 -10.91 12.74 11.15
CA THR A 51 -12.10 13.53 11.45
C THR A 51 -12.64 13.13 12.84
N ASN A 52 -13.60 13.89 13.38
CA ASN A 52 -14.24 13.53 14.66
C ASN A 52 -15.57 12.79 14.39
N ALA A 53 -15.54 11.78 13.53
CA ALA A 53 -16.71 11.02 13.09
C ALA A 53 -16.88 9.73 13.89
N ASN A 54 -18.12 9.36 14.22
CA ASN A 54 -18.41 8.13 14.94
C ASN A 54 -18.37 6.92 14.01
N GLN A 55 -17.49 5.98 14.31
CA GLN A 55 -17.52 4.63 13.75
C GLN A 55 -18.10 3.63 14.75
N SER A 56 -19.15 2.93 14.36
CA SER A 56 -19.94 2.08 15.25
C SER A 56 -20.49 0.84 14.57
N GLN A 57 -21.10 -0.03 15.37
CA GLN A 57 -21.77 -1.26 14.91
C GLN A 57 -20.91 -2.13 13.98
N PRO A 58 -19.67 -2.47 14.36
CA PRO A 58 -18.84 -3.31 13.52
C PRO A 58 -19.48 -4.70 13.34
N ALA A 59 -19.33 -5.27 12.15
CA ALA A 59 -19.52 -6.68 11.89
C ALA A 59 -18.25 -7.24 11.24
N VAL A 60 -17.85 -8.44 11.65
CA VAL A 60 -16.62 -9.09 11.18
C VAL A 60 -16.97 -10.40 10.49
N GLY A 61 -16.45 -10.58 9.28
CA GLY A 61 -16.49 -11.83 8.52
C GLY A 61 -15.08 -12.33 8.22
N ILE A 62 -14.95 -13.61 7.87
CA ILE A 62 -13.68 -14.25 7.50
C ILE A 62 -13.83 -14.89 6.12
N ASP A 63 -12.83 -14.73 5.25
CA ASP A 63 -12.79 -15.40 3.95
C ASP A 63 -12.34 -16.87 4.04
N ALA A 64 -12.28 -17.56 2.90
CA ALA A 64 -11.83 -18.94 2.82
C ALA A 64 -10.35 -19.16 3.21
N TYR A 65 -9.57 -18.08 3.29
CA TYR A 65 -8.13 -18.08 3.60
C TYR A 65 -7.84 -17.62 5.03
N GLY A 66 -8.86 -17.30 5.82
CA GLY A 66 -8.72 -16.90 7.22
C GLY A 66 -8.40 -15.41 7.41
N ASN A 67 -8.64 -14.55 6.40
CA ASN A 67 -8.44 -13.11 6.50
C ASN A 67 -9.73 -12.39 6.93
N PRO A 68 -9.64 -11.35 7.77
CA PRO A 68 -10.80 -10.62 8.25
C PRO A 68 -11.29 -9.56 7.25
N TYR A 69 -12.61 -9.43 7.19
CA TYR A 69 -13.35 -8.33 6.60
C TYR A 69 -14.16 -7.66 7.71
N VAL A 70 -14.09 -6.34 7.82
CA VAL A 70 -14.85 -5.55 8.79
C VAL A 70 -15.74 -4.60 8.02
N VAL A 71 -17.03 -4.59 8.35
CA VAL A 71 -17.99 -3.57 7.89
C VAL A 71 -18.50 -2.80 9.10
N TRP A 72 -18.79 -1.51 8.94
CA TRP A 72 -19.27 -0.67 10.04
C TRP A 72 -20.15 0.48 9.56
N THR A 73 -20.81 1.13 10.52
CA THR A 73 -21.53 2.40 10.31
C THR A 73 -20.63 3.56 10.67
N ASP A 74 -20.57 4.57 9.81
CA ASP A 74 -19.71 5.74 9.94
C ASP A 74 -20.48 7.01 9.57
N ASP A 75 -20.34 8.08 10.35
CA ASP A 75 -21.09 9.34 10.17
C ASP A 75 -20.26 10.50 9.56
N ARG A 76 -19.06 10.20 9.03
CA ARG A 76 -18.12 11.21 8.48
C ARG A 76 -18.70 12.10 7.38
N ASP A 77 -19.62 11.56 6.58
CA ASP A 77 -20.29 12.25 5.48
C ASP A 77 -21.69 12.79 5.89
N ALA A 78 -21.86 13.10 7.19
CA ALA A 78 -23.04 13.67 7.84
C ALA A 78 -24.30 12.77 7.88
N THR A 79 -24.28 11.63 7.20
CA THR A 79 -25.24 10.54 7.35
C THR A 79 -24.50 9.25 7.66
N ASP A 80 -25.08 8.42 8.52
CA ASP A 80 -24.64 7.06 8.78
C ASP A 80 -24.59 6.25 7.47
N GLU A 81 -23.38 6.04 6.93
CA GLU A 81 -23.12 5.21 5.76
C GLU A 81 -22.38 3.93 6.16
N ILE A 82 -22.32 2.96 5.25
CA ILE A 82 -21.65 1.68 5.48
C ILE A 82 -20.27 1.70 4.83
N TYR A 83 -19.24 1.50 5.65
CA TYR A 83 -17.86 1.40 5.22
C TYR A 83 -17.32 -0.01 5.48
N TYR A 84 -16.20 -0.32 4.85
CA TYR A 84 -15.53 -1.59 5.04
C TYR A 84 -14.01 -1.48 4.94
N ALA A 85 -13.33 -2.46 5.53
CA ALA A 85 -11.89 -2.66 5.44
C ALA A 85 -11.59 -4.15 5.46
N ALA A 86 -10.50 -4.54 4.81
CA ALA A 86 -10.06 -5.92 4.72
C ALA A 86 -8.53 -5.99 4.64
N THR A 87 -7.96 -7.12 5.04
CA THR A 87 -6.50 -7.33 4.98
C THR A 87 -6.04 -7.58 3.55
N THR A 88 -4.94 -6.93 3.13
CA THR A 88 -4.32 -7.26 1.84
C THR A 88 -3.98 -8.74 1.80
N PHE A 89 -4.44 -9.45 0.77
CA PHE A 89 -4.21 -10.88 0.64
C PHE A 89 -3.48 -11.21 -0.66
N VAL A 90 -2.29 -11.78 -0.52
CA VAL A 90 -1.47 -12.33 -1.61
C VAL A 90 -1.84 -13.80 -1.77
N ASP A 91 -2.05 -14.25 -3.00
CA ASP A 91 -2.32 -15.66 -3.28
C ASP A 91 -1.15 -16.53 -2.76
N PRO A 92 -1.41 -17.51 -1.87
CA PRO A 92 -0.38 -18.42 -1.38
C PRO A 92 0.19 -19.32 -2.48
N VAL A 93 -0.49 -19.44 -3.63
CA VAL A 93 -0.01 -20.16 -4.81
C VAL A 93 0.59 -19.14 -5.79
N PRO A 94 1.94 -19.03 -5.85
CA PRO A 94 2.56 -18.11 -6.80
C PRO A 94 2.35 -18.59 -8.24
N LEU A 95 2.23 -17.63 -9.16
CA LEU A 95 2.23 -17.86 -10.60
C LEU A 95 3.57 -18.45 -11.07
N ASP A 96 4.68 -17.95 -10.50
CA ASP A 96 5.98 -18.59 -10.65
C ASP A 96 6.89 -18.34 -9.43
N SER A 97 7.83 -19.24 -9.22
CA SER A 97 8.86 -19.16 -8.20
C SER A 97 10.16 -19.77 -8.69
N LYS A 98 11.25 -18.98 -8.66
CA LYS A 98 12.55 -19.43 -9.17
C LYS A 98 13.71 -18.93 -8.32
N LEU A 99 14.69 -19.81 -8.09
CA LEU A 99 15.97 -19.43 -7.52
C LEU A 99 16.78 -18.66 -8.56
N VAL A 100 17.10 -17.41 -8.25
CA VAL A 100 17.93 -16.53 -9.07
C VAL A 100 19.27 -16.33 -8.38
N THR A 101 20.35 -16.66 -9.09
CA THR A 101 21.70 -16.47 -8.55
C THR A 101 22.21 -15.07 -8.86
N LYS A 102 23.02 -14.54 -7.96
CA LYS A 102 23.71 -13.26 -8.12
C LYS A 102 24.47 -13.18 -9.45
N GLU A 103 25.10 -14.28 -9.86
CA GLU A 103 26.03 -14.30 -10.99
C GLU A 103 25.35 -14.44 -12.35
N ALA A 104 24.28 -15.23 -12.46
CA ALA A 104 23.72 -15.61 -13.76
C ALA A 104 22.43 -14.86 -14.12
N GLY A 105 21.73 -14.28 -13.15
CA GLY A 105 20.38 -13.76 -13.37
C GLY A 105 19.40 -14.87 -13.80
N ALA A 106 18.19 -14.50 -14.18
CA ALA A 106 17.17 -15.43 -14.69
C ALA A 106 15.96 -14.67 -15.26
N THR A 107 15.19 -15.35 -16.11
CA THR A 107 13.76 -15.04 -16.29
C THR A 107 12.94 -15.86 -15.29
N VAL A 108 12.06 -15.19 -14.55
CA VAL A 108 11.01 -15.75 -13.69
C VAL A 108 9.68 -15.45 -14.36
N GLY A 109 8.80 -16.43 -14.50
CA GLY A 109 7.64 -16.40 -15.39
C GLY A 109 7.99 -16.87 -16.82
N PRO A 110 7.01 -16.82 -17.73
CA PRO A 110 7.23 -17.10 -19.14
C PRO A 110 8.19 -16.08 -19.76
N ASP A 111 8.84 -16.45 -20.86
CA ASP A 111 9.57 -15.46 -21.68
C ASP A 111 8.57 -14.41 -22.19
N PRO A 112 8.83 -13.09 -22.09
CA PRO A 112 7.90 -12.05 -22.53
C PRO A 112 7.41 -12.18 -23.98
N GLN A 113 8.13 -12.91 -24.84
CA GLN A 113 7.70 -13.17 -26.22
C GLN A 113 6.57 -14.21 -26.34
N TYR A 114 6.30 -14.97 -25.28
CA TYR A 114 5.29 -16.04 -25.23
C TYR A 114 4.13 -15.72 -24.27
N ILE A 115 3.97 -14.45 -23.88
CA ILE A 115 2.80 -14.00 -23.11
C ILE A 115 1.54 -14.18 -23.96
N ASP A 116 0.58 -14.95 -23.47
CA ASP A 116 -0.73 -15.14 -24.10
C ASP A 116 -1.93 -15.11 -23.12
N SER A 117 -1.66 -15.02 -21.82
CA SER A 117 -2.65 -14.91 -20.74
C SER A 117 -2.35 -13.74 -19.78
N VAL A 118 -3.34 -13.32 -18.98
CA VAL A 118 -3.17 -12.36 -17.88
C VAL A 118 -2.31 -12.90 -16.72
N GLU A 119 -2.20 -14.22 -16.63
CA GLU A 119 -1.39 -14.91 -15.62
C GLU A 119 0.11 -14.99 -16.02
N ASP A 120 0.46 -14.64 -17.26
CA ASP A 120 1.82 -14.74 -17.80
C ASP A 120 2.72 -13.55 -17.39
N VAL A 121 2.78 -13.28 -16.09
CA VAL A 121 3.65 -12.24 -15.55
C VAL A 121 5.12 -12.68 -15.60
N SER A 122 5.97 -11.83 -16.16
CA SER A 122 7.39 -12.12 -16.36
C SER A 122 8.30 -11.09 -15.68
N ILE A 123 9.39 -11.57 -15.09
CA ILE A 123 10.49 -10.78 -14.58
C ILE A 123 11.80 -11.26 -15.21
N ILE A 124 12.49 -10.36 -15.91
CA ILE A 124 13.86 -10.57 -16.37
C ILE A 124 14.82 -9.92 -15.37
N VAL A 125 15.56 -10.76 -14.67
CA VAL A 125 16.60 -10.37 -13.72
C VAL A 125 17.97 -10.53 -14.39
N PRO A 126 18.66 -9.42 -14.71
CA PRO A 126 19.98 -9.51 -15.34
C PRO A 126 21.05 -9.99 -14.35
N ALA A 127 22.09 -10.64 -14.85
CA ALA A 127 23.27 -11.03 -14.09
C ALA A 127 23.84 -9.86 -13.28
N GLY A 128 24.12 -10.08 -11.99
CA GLY A 128 24.62 -9.06 -11.06
C GLY A 128 23.55 -8.17 -10.41
N ALA A 129 22.27 -8.27 -10.80
CA ALA A 129 21.19 -7.46 -10.22
C ALA A 129 20.91 -7.83 -8.76
N CYS A 130 20.79 -9.12 -8.45
CA CYS A 130 20.60 -9.58 -7.08
C CYS A 130 21.88 -9.36 -6.26
N GLN A 131 21.73 -8.95 -5.00
CA GLN A 131 22.85 -8.79 -4.08
C GLN A 131 23.39 -10.13 -3.57
N THR A 132 22.52 -11.13 -3.48
CA THR A 132 22.75 -12.51 -3.06
C THR A 132 21.84 -13.44 -3.87
N ASP A 133 22.11 -14.73 -3.83
CA ASP A 133 21.20 -15.74 -4.37
C ASP A 133 19.88 -15.72 -3.58
N MET A 134 18.75 -15.74 -4.29
CA MET A 134 17.44 -15.63 -3.67
C MET A 134 16.33 -16.26 -4.50
N GLN A 135 15.31 -16.76 -3.82
CA GLN A 135 14.07 -17.20 -4.46
C GLN A 135 13.25 -15.96 -4.81
N ILE A 136 12.95 -15.77 -6.09
CA ILE A 136 12.03 -14.74 -6.56
C ILE A 136 10.67 -15.38 -6.82
N THR A 137 9.61 -14.73 -6.38
CA THR A 137 8.22 -15.18 -6.54
C THR A 137 7.38 -14.12 -7.24
N ILE A 138 6.39 -14.58 -7.99
CA ILE A 138 5.36 -13.76 -8.60
C ILE A 138 4.03 -14.30 -8.06
N ALA A 139 3.25 -13.48 -7.37
CA ALA A 139 1.95 -13.88 -6.85
C ALA A 139 0.91 -12.78 -7.09
N GLU A 140 -0.32 -13.16 -7.37
CA GLU A 140 -1.44 -12.23 -7.48
C GLU A 140 -1.84 -11.71 -6.09
N ILE A 141 -2.30 -10.46 -6.03
CA ILE A 141 -2.91 -9.91 -4.82
C ILE A 141 -4.43 -9.98 -4.99
N LEU A 142 -5.05 -10.97 -4.34
CA LEU A 142 -6.48 -11.26 -4.43
C LEU A 142 -7.36 -10.26 -3.68
N ASN A 143 -6.81 -9.59 -2.66
CA ASN A 143 -7.46 -8.48 -1.98
C ASN A 143 -6.51 -7.28 -1.95
N PRO A 144 -6.41 -6.50 -3.03
CA PRO A 144 -5.49 -5.36 -3.09
C PRO A 144 -5.93 -4.22 -2.17
N GLN A 145 -5.01 -3.32 -1.86
CA GLN A 145 -5.38 -2.04 -1.26
C GLN A 145 -6.36 -1.31 -2.18
N ALA A 146 -7.41 -0.71 -1.60
CA ALA A 146 -8.37 0.06 -2.37
C ALA A 146 -7.68 1.27 -2.99
N LEU A 147 -7.67 1.35 -4.32
CA LEU A 147 -7.10 2.46 -5.06
C LEU A 147 -8.21 3.42 -5.53
N PRO A 148 -7.98 4.74 -5.53
CA PRO A 148 -8.96 5.73 -5.99
C PRO A 148 -9.16 5.73 -7.53
N VAL A 149 -8.47 4.84 -8.23
CA VAL A 149 -8.46 4.70 -9.69
C VAL A 149 -8.54 3.22 -10.05
N GLU A 150 -9.09 2.92 -11.21
CA GLU A 150 -9.27 1.55 -11.69
C GLU A 150 -7.92 0.81 -11.75
N CYS A 151 -7.86 -0.31 -11.02
CA CYS A 151 -6.71 -1.20 -10.99
C CYS A 151 -6.92 -2.35 -11.98
N LEU A 152 -6.03 -2.46 -12.96
CA LEU A 152 -6.06 -3.48 -14.02
C LEU A 152 -5.38 -4.80 -13.60
N GLY A 153 -4.64 -4.79 -12.50
CA GLY A 153 -3.93 -5.94 -11.96
C GLY A 153 -3.02 -5.56 -10.80
N SER A 154 -2.83 -6.49 -9.86
CA SER A 154 -2.04 -6.27 -8.65
C SER A 154 -1.24 -7.51 -8.30
N PHE A 155 0.08 -7.36 -8.14
CA PHE A 155 1.00 -8.47 -7.96
C PHE A 155 2.02 -8.18 -6.86
N ASP A 156 2.26 -9.16 -5.99
CA ASP A 156 3.40 -9.17 -5.08
C ASP A 156 4.59 -9.82 -5.80
N LEU A 157 5.67 -9.04 -5.92
CA LEU A 157 6.94 -9.53 -6.44
C LEU A 157 7.84 -9.79 -5.24
N GLY A 158 8.13 -11.06 -4.97
CA GLY A 158 8.81 -11.46 -3.76
C GLY A 158 10.32 -11.69 -3.96
N PRO A 159 11.12 -11.54 -2.89
CA PRO A 159 10.73 -11.02 -1.57
C PRO A 159 10.56 -9.50 -1.61
N SER A 160 9.47 -9.00 -1.04
CA SER A 160 9.17 -7.57 -0.95
C SER A 160 10.16 -6.82 -0.06
N GLY A 161 10.50 -5.59 -0.43
CA GLY A 161 11.41 -4.70 0.28
C GLY A 161 12.89 -4.84 -0.09
N ILE A 162 13.24 -5.60 -1.12
CA ILE A 162 14.64 -5.71 -1.59
C ILE A 162 14.97 -4.65 -2.62
N GLU A 163 16.25 -4.28 -2.68
CA GLU A 163 16.82 -3.42 -3.71
C GLU A 163 17.80 -4.19 -4.59
N PHE A 164 17.82 -3.89 -5.88
CA PHE A 164 18.73 -4.47 -6.86
C PHE A 164 19.92 -3.55 -7.14
N ASN A 165 21.08 -4.13 -7.42
CA ASN A 165 22.28 -3.38 -7.84
C ASN A 165 22.09 -2.71 -9.22
N GLN A 166 21.18 -3.24 -10.03
CA GLN A 166 20.74 -2.67 -11.29
C GLN A 166 19.27 -3.04 -11.52
N PRO A 167 18.48 -2.22 -12.23
CA PRO A 167 17.06 -2.48 -12.40
C PRO A 167 16.77 -3.82 -13.08
N VAL A 168 15.68 -4.46 -12.66
CA VAL A 168 15.09 -5.66 -13.30
C VAL A 168 13.94 -5.24 -14.21
N THR A 169 13.64 -6.02 -15.24
CA THR A 169 12.52 -5.73 -16.15
C THR A 169 11.33 -6.58 -15.77
N VAL A 170 10.19 -5.93 -15.51
CA VAL A 170 8.90 -6.57 -15.21
C VAL A 170 7.99 -6.39 -16.42
N THR A 171 7.23 -7.43 -16.78
CA THR A 171 6.18 -7.40 -17.80
C THR A 171 4.92 -8.01 -17.21
N ILE A 172 3.87 -7.20 -17.02
CA ILE A 172 2.60 -7.64 -16.45
C ILE A 172 1.51 -7.52 -17.53
N PRO A 173 0.90 -8.64 -17.95
CA PRO A 173 -0.21 -8.61 -18.89
C PRO A 173 -1.51 -8.15 -18.21
N TYR A 174 -2.40 -7.53 -18.98
CA TYR A 174 -3.68 -7.02 -18.50
C TYR A 174 -4.73 -6.96 -19.63
N HIS A 175 -6.00 -7.10 -19.25
CA HIS A 175 -7.12 -6.94 -20.19
C HIS A 175 -7.43 -5.49 -20.49
N PHE A 176 -7.86 -5.23 -21.73
CA PHE A 176 -8.07 -3.88 -22.22
C PHE A 176 -9.43 -3.71 -22.88
N ALA A 177 -10.26 -2.80 -22.37
CA ALA A 177 -11.65 -2.63 -22.81
C ALA A 177 -11.91 -1.42 -23.73
N ALA A 178 -11.03 -0.41 -23.80
CA ALA A 178 -11.31 0.83 -24.52
C ALA A 178 -10.11 1.41 -25.27
N ALA A 179 -10.22 1.62 -26.58
CA ALA A 179 -9.17 2.21 -27.41
C ALA A 179 -8.70 3.58 -26.87
N GLY A 180 -7.43 3.69 -26.48
CA GLY A 180 -6.78 4.94 -26.05
C GLY A 180 -6.26 4.95 -24.61
N SER A 181 -6.80 4.12 -23.71
CA SER A 181 -6.28 4.00 -22.35
C SER A 181 -4.90 3.30 -22.33
N SER A 182 -4.09 3.57 -21.32
CA SER A 182 -2.83 2.86 -21.08
C SER A 182 -2.76 2.43 -19.62
N ALA A 183 -1.83 1.53 -19.29
CA ALA A 183 -1.54 1.19 -17.91
C ALA A 183 -0.26 1.91 -17.45
N VAL A 184 -0.23 2.24 -16.16
CA VAL A 184 0.94 2.81 -15.50
C VAL A 184 1.18 2.05 -14.18
N PRO A 185 2.43 1.66 -13.87
CA PRO A 185 2.72 0.89 -12.68
C PRO A 185 2.93 1.83 -11.49
N TYR A 186 2.38 1.46 -10.34
CA TYR A 186 2.59 2.14 -9.06
C TYR A 186 2.85 1.13 -7.96
N TRP A 187 3.49 1.58 -6.88
CA TRP A 187 3.52 0.88 -5.60
C TRP A 187 2.98 1.80 -4.49
N TYR A 188 2.47 1.21 -3.42
CA TYR A 188 1.96 1.97 -2.28
C TYR A 188 3.07 2.28 -1.28
N ASP A 189 3.34 3.56 -1.06
CA ASP A 189 4.29 4.01 -0.05
C ASP A 189 3.62 4.15 1.30
N GLY A 190 3.83 3.14 2.16
CA GLY A 190 3.28 3.12 3.52
C GLY A 190 3.80 4.24 4.43
N LEU A 191 4.86 4.95 4.07
CA LEU A 191 5.33 6.12 4.83
C LEU A 191 4.54 7.38 4.51
N THR A 192 4.12 7.53 3.25
CA THR A 192 3.38 8.72 2.79
C THR A 192 1.89 8.47 2.62
N GLY A 193 1.47 7.21 2.63
CA GLY A 193 0.09 6.80 2.39
C GLY A 193 -0.36 6.96 0.93
N ALA A 194 0.58 7.11 0.00
CA ALA A 194 0.31 7.48 -1.39
C ALA A 194 0.91 6.50 -2.40
N LEU A 195 0.37 6.51 -3.62
CA LEU A 195 0.95 5.78 -4.74
C LEU A 195 2.23 6.48 -5.22
N SER A 196 3.26 5.68 -5.53
CA SER A 196 4.58 6.14 -5.97
C SER A 196 5.04 5.38 -7.20
N GLN A 197 5.83 6.08 -8.04
CA GLN A 197 6.58 5.50 -9.16
C GLN A 197 8.09 5.57 -8.91
N GLN A 198 8.53 5.98 -7.73
CA GLN A 198 9.96 6.06 -7.43
C GLN A 198 10.61 4.70 -7.64
N GLY A 199 11.74 4.67 -8.34
CA GLY A 199 12.43 3.43 -8.69
C GLY A 199 11.88 2.73 -9.93
N ILE A 200 10.81 3.23 -10.56
CA ILE A 200 10.24 2.71 -11.80
C ILE A 200 10.68 3.56 -13.01
N THR A 201 11.13 2.91 -14.09
CA THR A 201 11.55 3.55 -15.34
C THR A 201 11.19 2.72 -16.58
N ASP A 202 11.48 3.23 -17.77
CA ASP A 202 11.33 2.52 -19.05
C ASP A 202 9.94 1.89 -19.29
N ILE A 203 8.87 2.59 -18.87
CA ILE A 203 7.48 2.15 -18.97
C ILE A 203 7.04 2.08 -20.45
N LYS A 204 6.49 0.94 -20.87
CA LYS A 204 6.01 0.65 -22.21
C LYS A 204 4.71 -0.14 -22.15
N ASN A 205 3.70 0.36 -22.84
CA ASN A 205 2.47 -0.37 -23.10
C ASN A 205 2.62 -1.16 -24.41
N LEU A 206 2.52 -2.47 -24.34
CA LEU A 206 2.70 -3.41 -25.43
C LEU A 206 1.34 -4.02 -25.79
N VAL A 207 1.02 -4.07 -27.08
CA VAL A 207 -0.17 -4.77 -27.58
C VAL A 207 0.21 -6.22 -27.88
N ILE A 208 -0.43 -7.18 -27.23
CA ILE A 208 -0.19 -8.63 -27.43
C ILE A 208 -1.21 -9.20 -28.41
N SER A 209 -2.50 -8.96 -28.16
CA SER A 209 -3.64 -9.34 -29.00
C SER A 209 -4.68 -8.22 -29.05
N SER A 210 -5.88 -8.49 -29.56
CA SER A 210 -7.01 -7.55 -29.55
C SER A 210 -7.55 -7.22 -28.16
N ASP A 211 -7.36 -8.12 -27.20
CA ASP A 211 -7.97 -8.10 -25.85
C ASP A 211 -6.94 -8.27 -24.72
N LEU A 212 -5.67 -8.45 -25.06
CA LEU A 212 -4.55 -8.58 -24.14
C LEU A 212 -3.46 -7.56 -24.47
N ASN A 213 -3.07 -6.79 -23.46
CA ASN A 213 -1.92 -5.90 -23.49
C ASN A 213 -0.93 -6.34 -22.40
N ALA A 214 0.28 -5.80 -22.44
CA ALA A 214 1.26 -5.97 -21.39
C ALA A 214 1.95 -4.65 -21.06
N LEU A 215 2.11 -4.39 -19.76
CA LEU A 215 2.86 -3.27 -19.26
C LEU A 215 4.28 -3.74 -18.93
N GLN A 216 5.26 -3.29 -19.70
CA GLN A 216 6.66 -3.52 -19.43
C GLN A 216 7.29 -2.31 -18.77
N PHE A 217 8.05 -2.50 -17.70
CA PHE A 217 8.79 -1.43 -17.03
C PHE A 217 10.04 -1.99 -16.35
N LYS A 218 10.95 -1.12 -15.95
CA LYS A 218 12.08 -1.46 -15.08
C LYS A 218 11.82 -1.00 -13.66
N THR A 219 12.24 -1.78 -12.68
CA THR A 219 12.20 -1.40 -11.26
C THR A 219 13.53 -1.66 -10.56
N THR A 220 13.89 -0.80 -9.60
CA THR A 220 15.07 -0.95 -8.73
C THR A 220 14.81 -1.80 -7.49
N HIS A 221 13.56 -2.13 -7.21
CA HIS A 221 13.16 -2.80 -5.99
C HIS A 221 11.92 -3.68 -6.22
N PHE A 222 11.70 -4.61 -5.29
CA PHE A 222 10.47 -5.37 -5.22
C PHE A 222 9.60 -4.91 -4.07
N THR A 223 8.31 -4.85 -4.37
CA THR A 223 7.21 -4.44 -3.51
C THR A 223 5.93 -4.85 -4.27
N PRO A 224 4.75 -4.86 -3.62
CA PRO A 224 3.49 -4.92 -4.34
C PRO A 224 3.38 -3.84 -5.42
N PHE A 225 3.12 -4.26 -6.67
CA PHE A 225 2.85 -3.37 -7.78
C PHE A 225 1.39 -3.43 -8.20
N TYR A 226 0.86 -2.28 -8.57
CA TYR A 226 -0.50 -2.07 -9.05
C TYR A 226 -0.44 -1.45 -10.44
N LEU A 227 -1.18 -2.02 -11.38
CA LEU A 227 -1.40 -1.46 -12.71
C LEU A 227 -2.63 -0.56 -12.65
N VAL A 228 -2.44 0.72 -12.93
CA VAL A 228 -3.50 1.72 -12.85
C VAL A 228 -3.81 2.22 -14.25
N VAL A 229 -5.10 2.39 -14.57
CA VAL A 229 -5.53 3.02 -15.83
C VAL A 229 -5.00 4.45 -15.91
N SER A 230 -4.40 4.80 -17.04
CA SER A 230 -4.12 6.18 -17.44
C SER A 230 -4.96 6.56 -18.64
N ASP A 231 -5.58 7.74 -18.54
CA ASP A 231 -6.33 8.34 -19.64
C ASP A 231 -5.40 8.62 -20.84
N PRO A 232 -5.91 8.55 -22.08
CA PRO A 232 -5.16 9.01 -23.25
C PRO A 232 -4.77 10.48 -23.06
N GLU A 233 -3.48 10.79 -23.21
CA GLU A 233 -3.00 12.16 -23.34
C GLU A 233 -3.85 12.90 -24.39
N PRO A 234 -4.43 14.08 -24.08
CA PRO A 234 -5.22 14.80 -25.05
C PRO A 234 -4.34 15.15 -26.25
N SER A 235 -4.68 14.59 -27.41
CA SER A 235 -4.01 14.93 -28.67
C SER A 235 -4.01 16.46 -28.82
N ALA A 236 -2.85 17.05 -29.09
CA ALA A 236 -2.70 18.48 -29.30
C ALA A 236 -3.60 18.97 -30.46
N ALA A 237 -4.83 19.37 -30.12
CA ALA A 237 -5.78 19.97 -31.03
C ALA A 237 -5.97 21.44 -30.66
N VAL A 238 -5.90 22.25 -31.71
CA VAL A 238 -5.82 23.71 -31.74
C VAL A 238 -6.96 24.41 -30.97
N GLY A 239 -6.57 25.43 -30.20
CA GLY A 239 -7.33 26.54 -29.60
C GLY A 239 -8.87 26.58 -29.70
N GLY A 240 -9.50 26.62 -28.52
CA GLY A 240 -10.88 27.08 -28.33
C GLY A 240 -11.25 27.06 -26.85
N GLY A 241 -11.56 28.23 -26.27
CA GLY A 241 -11.60 28.43 -24.82
C GLY A 241 -12.85 27.97 -24.08
N GLY A 242 -12.70 27.95 -22.75
CA GLY A 242 -13.77 28.20 -21.78
C GLY A 242 -14.52 26.98 -21.25
N GLY A 243 -14.42 26.73 -19.94
CA GLY A 243 -15.36 25.89 -19.21
C GLY A 243 -14.71 25.13 -18.06
N GLY A 244 -14.89 25.61 -16.83
CA GLY A 244 -14.35 24.98 -15.64
C GLY A 244 -14.91 23.58 -15.38
N GLY A 245 -14.00 22.66 -15.06
CA GLY A 245 -14.26 21.36 -14.48
C GLY A 245 -13.00 20.96 -13.72
N GLY A 246 -13.05 21.01 -12.39
CA GLY A 246 -11.93 20.67 -11.52
C GLY A 246 -11.66 19.17 -11.55
N GLY A 247 -10.85 18.73 -12.51
CA GLY A 247 -10.17 17.44 -12.46
C GLY A 247 -8.88 17.61 -11.67
N CYS A 248 -8.74 16.90 -10.56
CA CYS A 248 -7.51 16.87 -9.78
C CYS A 248 -6.39 16.24 -10.62
N SER A 249 -5.57 17.09 -11.21
CA SER A 249 -4.35 16.72 -11.92
C SER A 249 -3.38 16.10 -10.92
N VAL A 250 -2.99 14.85 -11.15
CA VAL A 250 -1.87 14.21 -10.45
C VAL A 250 -0.60 14.99 -10.82
N SER A 251 -0.15 15.87 -9.93
CA SER A 251 1.08 16.61 -10.14
C SER A 251 2.27 15.70 -9.86
N ALA A 252 3.01 15.35 -10.91
CA ALA A 252 4.36 14.84 -10.77
C ALA A 252 5.22 15.94 -10.11
N THR A 253 6.00 15.57 -9.09
CA THR A 253 6.86 16.41 -8.24
C THR A 253 6.23 16.96 -6.96
N GLY A 254 6.01 16.07 -5.99
CA GLY A 254 6.15 16.45 -4.58
C GLY A 254 7.62 16.65 -4.26
N SER A 255 8.18 17.83 -4.51
CA SER A 255 9.51 18.21 -4.02
C SER A 255 9.43 18.57 -2.54
N GLY A 256 9.24 17.55 -1.70
CA GLY A 256 9.43 17.68 -0.26
C GLY A 256 10.89 18.03 0.03
N VAL A 257 11.17 19.30 0.35
CA VAL A 257 12.51 19.73 0.73
C VAL A 257 12.86 19.08 2.09
N PRO A 258 14.03 18.43 2.25
CA PRO A 258 14.41 17.73 3.49
C PRO A 258 14.43 18.61 4.76
N GLN A 259 14.34 19.94 4.60
CA GLN A 259 14.32 20.90 5.69
C GLN A 259 12.99 20.89 6.47
N GLU A 260 11.87 20.53 5.84
CA GLU A 260 10.55 20.49 6.49
C GLU A 260 10.43 19.33 7.50
N LEU A 261 11.19 18.23 7.30
CA LEU A 261 11.30 17.14 8.27
C LEU A 261 12.16 17.51 9.49
N LEU A 262 13.11 18.43 9.38
CA LEU A 262 13.99 18.81 10.50
C LEU A 262 13.31 19.74 11.52
N LEU A 263 12.29 20.50 11.09
CA LEU A 263 11.53 21.39 11.96
C LEU A 263 10.79 20.68 13.11
N PRO A 264 10.03 19.59 12.91
CA PRO A 264 9.38 18.88 14.02
C PRO A 264 10.40 18.25 14.97
N TYR A 265 11.51 17.68 14.47
CA TYR A 265 12.54 17.09 15.34
C TYR A 265 13.33 18.13 16.14
N ALA A 266 13.59 19.31 15.60
CA ALA A 266 14.25 20.40 16.33
C ALA A 266 13.37 20.92 17.49
N ILE A 267 12.05 20.98 17.29
CA ILE A 267 11.08 21.36 18.34
C ILE A 267 11.02 20.28 19.43
N VAL A 268 11.02 18.99 19.07
CA VAL A 268 11.09 17.88 20.02
C VAL A 268 12.41 17.89 20.81
N ALA A 269 13.54 18.14 20.15
CA ALA A 269 14.83 18.22 20.83
C ALA A 269 14.91 19.41 21.81
N LEU A 270 14.37 20.58 21.43
CA LEU A 270 14.30 21.78 22.27
C LEU A 270 13.37 21.57 23.48
N THR A 271 12.21 20.96 23.29
CA THR A 271 11.27 20.66 24.39
C THR A 271 11.88 19.68 25.38
N ILE A 272 12.53 18.61 24.92
CA ILE A 272 13.27 17.66 25.78
C ILE A 272 14.41 18.36 26.54
N ALA A 273 15.15 19.26 25.89
CA ALA A 273 16.23 20.01 26.54
C ALA A 273 15.70 20.96 27.64
N VAL A 274 14.57 21.63 27.41
CA VAL A 274 13.90 22.50 28.39
C VAL A 274 13.39 21.68 29.57
N LEU A 275 12.75 20.53 29.33
CA LEU A 275 12.28 19.63 30.38
C LEU A 275 13.44 19.12 31.24
N ARG A 276 14.54 18.67 30.62
CA ARG A 276 15.76 18.24 31.35
C ARG A 276 16.39 19.35 32.19
N ARG A 277 16.38 20.59 31.71
CA ARG A 277 16.87 21.75 32.48
C ARG A 277 15.95 22.06 33.66
N ARG A 278 14.63 21.97 33.47
CA ARG A 278 13.63 22.21 34.52
C ARG A 278 13.71 21.15 35.62
N ASP A 279 13.92 19.90 35.25
CA ASP A 279 14.11 18.79 36.20
C ASP A 279 15.42 18.89 36.98
N ARG A 280 16.53 19.29 36.32
CA ARG A 280 17.78 19.61 37.03
C ARG A 280 17.62 20.76 38.01
N LYS A 281 16.81 21.77 37.69
CA LYS A 281 16.55 22.91 38.58
C LYS A 281 15.69 22.49 39.78
N LYS A 282 14.68 21.64 39.58
CA LYS A 282 13.87 21.04 40.66
C LYS A 282 14.68 20.12 41.58
N ARG A 283 15.61 19.34 41.04
CA ARG A 283 16.51 18.49 41.85
C ARG A 283 17.52 19.28 42.69
N ARG A 284 17.84 20.52 42.30
CA ARG A 284 18.72 21.42 43.07
C ARG A 284 17.97 22.27 44.10
N SER A 285 16.64 22.28 44.08
CA SER A 285 15.80 23.02 45.03
C SER A 285 15.20 22.17 46.15
N VAL A 286 15.58 20.89 46.25
CA VAL A 286 15.23 20.05 47.41
C VAL A 286 16.34 20.24 48.46
N PRO A 287 16.08 20.89 49.62
CA PRO A 287 17.05 20.89 50.70
C PRO A 287 17.23 19.47 51.25
N ALA A 288 18.47 19.10 51.57
CA ALA A 288 18.76 17.85 52.26
C ALA A 288 17.98 17.83 53.59
N ALA A 289 17.21 16.76 53.81
CA ALA A 289 16.63 16.48 55.10
C ALA A 289 17.75 16.00 56.03
N ASP A 290 18.10 16.82 57.01
CA ASP A 290 18.67 16.36 58.29
C ASP A 290 17.53 16.02 59.26
#